data_AF-A0A8D0DQ62-F1
#
_entry.id   AF-A0A8D0DQ62-F1
#
_cell.length_a   1.000
_cell.length_b   1.000
_cell.length_c   1.000
_cell.angle_alpha   90.00
_cell.angle_beta   90.00
_cell.angle_gamma   90.00
#
_symmetry.space_group_name_H-M   'P 1'
#
loop_
_entity.id
_entity.type
_entity.pdbx_description
1 polymer ?
#
loop_
_entity_poly.entity_id
_entity_poly.type
_entity_poly.pdbx_seq_one_letter_code
_entity_poly.pdbx_strand_id
1 'polypeptide(L)'
;MTGHHSWGYGQNDGPSEWHKLYPVAQGNCQSPIDIIPAQAIYDPCLKPLSISYRSGSSLDISNNGHSVMVDFKDMDDKTGLCALLSGLLNQDAKNTHTVT
;
A
#
# COMPACT_ATOMS: atom_id res chain seq x y z
N MET A 1 -5.59 8.23 27.02
CA MET A 1 -5.78 8.89 25.71
C MET A 1 -6.72 8.03 24.90
N THR A 2 -8.03 8.25 25.04
CA THR A 2 -9.08 7.50 24.35
C THR A 2 -9.48 8.29 23.10
N GLY A 3 -8.67 8.16 22.05
CA GLY A 3 -9.16 8.44 20.70
C GLY A 3 -10.24 7.41 20.40
N HIS A 4 -11.37 7.83 19.84
CA HIS A 4 -12.42 6.92 19.42
C HIS A 4 -11.95 6.22 18.13
N HIS A 5 -11.03 5.25 18.26
CA HIS A 5 -10.50 4.53 17.11
C HIS A 5 -11.64 3.70 16.52
N SER A 6 -12.09 4.08 15.32
CA SER A 6 -13.17 3.40 14.60
C SER A 6 -12.79 1.98 14.13
N TRP A 7 -11.58 1.51 14.43
CA TRP A 7 -11.07 0.18 14.12
C TRP A 7 -9.93 -0.20 15.07
N GLY A 8 -9.73 -1.50 15.25
CA GLY A 8 -8.69 -2.10 16.07
C GLY A 8 -8.55 -3.60 15.80
N TYR A 9 -8.08 -4.33 16.80
CA TYR A 9 -7.94 -5.80 16.76
C TYR A 9 -8.64 -6.48 17.95
N GLY A 10 -9.48 -5.74 18.66
CA GLY A 10 -10.29 -6.26 19.76
C GLY A 10 -11.54 -6.96 19.25
N GLN A 11 -12.35 -7.45 20.19
CA GLN A 11 -13.53 -8.25 19.87
C GLN A 11 -14.62 -7.46 19.10
N ASN A 12 -14.71 -6.16 19.33
CA ASN A 12 -15.81 -5.32 18.83
C ASN A 12 -15.39 -4.34 17.72
N ASP A 13 -14.09 -4.21 17.46
CA ASP A 13 -13.49 -3.30 16.49
C ASP A 13 -12.49 -4.01 15.55
N GLY A 14 -12.44 -5.34 15.62
CA GLY A 14 -11.49 -6.18 14.89
C GLY A 14 -11.76 -6.32 13.40
N PRO A 15 -10.89 -7.07 12.67
CA PRO A 15 -10.98 -7.24 11.22
C PRO A 15 -12.34 -7.72 10.69
N SER A 16 -13.07 -8.53 11.47
CA SER A 16 -14.42 -8.97 11.09
C SER A 16 -15.41 -7.80 10.97
N GLU A 17 -15.16 -6.69 11.67
CA GLU A 17 -16.05 -5.53 11.77
C GLU A 17 -15.66 -4.40 10.81
N TRP A 18 -14.42 -4.37 10.31
CA TRP A 18 -13.89 -3.24 9.53
C TRP A 18 -14.76 -2.88 8.32
N HIS A 19 -15.35 -3.88 7.66
CA HIS A 19 -16.22 -3.67 6.48
C HIS A 19 -17.43 -2.78 6.75
N LYS A 20 -17.89 -2.68 8.00
CA LYS A 20 -19.04 -1.85 8.38
C LYS A 20 -18.76 -0.36 8.17
N LEU A 21 -17.51 0.07 8.35
CA LEU A 21 -17.09 1.46 8.17
C LEU A 21 -16.23 1.66 6.92
N TYR A 22 -15.56 0.60 6.46
CA TYR A 22 -14.70 0.58 5.30
C TYR A 22 -15.15 -0.51 4.32
N PRO A 23 -16.18 -0.28 3.50
CA PRO A 23 -16.76 -1.31 2.61
C PRO A 23 -15.74 -1.97 1.65
N VAL A 24 -14.63 -1.29 1.35
CA VAL A 24 -13.52 -1.83 0.57
C VAL A 24 -12.88 -3.08 1.21
N ALA A 25 -13.05 -3.30 2.51
CA ALA A 25 -12.61 -4.52 3.20
C ALA A 25 -13.28 -5.80 2.66
N GLN A 26 -14.38 -5.68 1.89
CA GLN A 26 -15.00 -6.79 1.16
C GLN A 26 -14.68 -6.79 -0.34
N GLY A 27 -13.68 -6.01 -0.77
CA GLY A 27 -13.25 -5.94 -2.16
C GLY A 27 -12.52 -7.20 -2.64
N ASN A 28 -12.39 -7.35 -3.96
CA ASN A 28 -11.81 -8.54 -4.58
C ASN A 28 -10.27 -8.63 -4.47
N CYS A 29 -9.60 -7.51 -4.16
CA CYS A 29 -8.14 -7.41 -4.11
C CYS A 29 -7.65 -7.03 -2.72
N GLN A 30 -8.13 -7.73 -1.69
CA GLN A 30 -7.68 -7.54 -0.31
C GLN A 30 -6.44 -8.37 0.02
N SER A 31 -5.68 -7.90 1.01
CA SER A 31 -4.53 -8.58 1.61
C SER A 31 -4.75 -8.71 3.12
N PRO A 32 -4.12 -9.69 3.80
CA PRO A 32 -3.24 -10.73 3.26
C PRO A 32 -4.01 -11.85 2.54
N ILE A 33 -3.29 -12.68 1.77
CA ILE A 33 -3.79 -13.93 1.18
C ILE A 33 -2.89 -15.10 1.58
N ASP A 34 -3.42 -16.31 1.49
CA ASP A 34 -2.61 -17.52 1.55
C ASP A 34 -1.88 -17.75 0.23
N ILE A 35 -0.56 -17.76 0.25
CA ILE A 35 0.27 -17.99 -0.95
C ILE A 35 0.51 -19.48 -1.07
N ILE A 36 -0.18 -20.14 -2.00
CA ILE A 36 0.02 -21.55 -2.32
C ILE A 36 1.22 -21.67 -3.28
N PRO A 37 2.40 -22.18 -2.86
CA PRO A 37 3.60 -22.11 -3.68
C PRO A 37 3.49 -22.84 -5.02
N ALA A 38 2.72 -23.94 -5.05
CA ALA A 38 2.47 -24.71 -6.28
C ALA A 38 1.61 -23.96 -7.32
N GLN A 39 0.88 -22.92 -6.90
CA GLN A 39 0.06 -22.08 -7.78
C GLN A 39 0.77 -20.74 -8.12
N ALA A 40 1.92 -20.46 -7.50
CA ALA A 40 2.71 -19.29 -7.82
C ALA A 40 3.29 -19.44 -9.24
N ILE A 41 3.03 -18.45 -10.10
CA ILE A 41 3.50 -18.46 -11.48
C ILE A 41 4.87 -17.81 -11.53
N TYR A 42 5.88 -18.56 -11.96
CA TYR A 42 7.20 -18.00 -12.24
C TYR A 42 7.13 -17.07 -13.46
N ASP A 43 7.51 -15.82 -13.28
CA ASP A 43 7.66 -14.85 -14.35
C ASP A 43 9.15 -14.54 -14.59
N PRO A 44 9.76 -15.08 -15.67
CA PRO A 44 11.17 -14.84 -15.98
C PRO A 44 11.47 -13.42 -16.45
N CYS A 45 10.45 -12.61 -16.78
CA CYS A 45 10.62 -11.24 -17.21
C CYS A 45 10.82 -10.27 -16.04
N LEU A 46 10.59 -10.74 -14.80
CA LEU A 46 10.82 -9.93 -13.60
C LEU A 46 12.30 -9.62 -13.43
N LYS A 47 12.61 -8.33 -13.29
CA LYS A 47 13.97 -7.88 -12.97
C LYS A 47 14.29 -8.20 -11.51
N PRO A 48 15.57 -8.44 -11.16
CA PRO A 48 15.97 -8.59 -9.77
C PRO A 48 15.53 -7.40 -8.92
N LEU A 49 14.97 -7.69 -7.74
CA LEU A 49 14.66 -6.67 -6.75
C LEU A 49 15.97 -6.13 -6.15
N SER A 50 16.22 -4.83 -6.29
CA SER A 50 17.37 -4.15 -5.69
C SER A 50 16.87 -3.10 -4.70
N ILE A 51 17.29 -3.24 -3.44
CA ILE A 51 16.92 -2.34 -2.34
C ILE A 51 18.19 -1.66 -1.86
N SER A 52 18.19 -0.33 -1.86
CA SER A 52 19.33 0.49 -1.39
C SER A 52 18.85 1.45 -0.31
N TYR A 53 19.04 1.06 0.95
CA TYR A 53 18.74 1.91 2.09
C TYR A 53 19.89 2.89 2.35
N ARG A 54 19.56 4.17 2.55
CA ARG A 54 20.54 5.18 2.96
C ARG A 54 20.70 5.16 4.47
N SER A 55 21.94 5.05 4.96
CA SER A 55 22.25 5.21 6.38
C SER A 55 21.84 6.60 6.88
N GLY A 56 21.30 6.68 8.10
CA GLY A 56 20.84 7.95 8.69
C GLY A 56 19.54 8.49 8.09
N SER A 57 18.76 7.66 7.37
CA SER A 57 17.46 8.06 6.81
C SER A 57 16.29 7.87 7.78
N SER A 58 16.45 7.13 8.88
CA SER A 58 15.42 6.97 9.91
C SER A 58 15.21 8.29 10.65
N LEU A 59 13.94 8.62 10.94
CA LEU A 59 13.53 9.85 11.59
C LEU A 59 13.10 9.61 13.03
N ASP A 60 12.12 8.73 13.24
CA ASP A 60 11.51 8.50 14.55
C ASP A 60 11.03 7.06 14.71
N ILE A 61 10.83 6.64 15.97
CA ILE A 61 10.18 5.38 16.33
C ILE A 61 8.95 5.67 17.18
N SER A 62 7.79 5.15 16.77
CA SER A 62 6.53 5.43 17.42
C SER A 62 5.71 4.16 17.69
N ASN A 63 4.97 4.17 18.79
CA ASN A 63 3.87 3.24 19.04
C ASN A 63 2.56 3.99 18.76
N ASN A 64 1.90 3.65 17.65
CA ASN A 64 0.67 4.32 17.23
C ASN A 64 -0.61 3.66 17.78
N GLY A 65 -0.48 2.72 18.73
CA GLY A 65 -1.57 1.92 19.28
C GLY A 65 -1.97 0.70 18.43
N HIS A 66 -1.42 0.55 17.22
CA HIS A 66 -1.70 -0.56 16.31
C HIS A 66 -0.45 -1.37 15.93
N SER A 67 0.72 -0.73 15.90
CA SER A 67 2.02 -1.35 15.66
C SER A 67 3.15 -0.46 16.22
N VAL A 68 4.38 -0.98 16.17
CA VAL A 68 5.60 -0.17 16.27
C VAL A 68 6.00 0.23 14.85
N MET A 69 6.17 1.53 14.63
CA MET A 69 6.50 2.12 13.33
C MET A 69 7.84 2.84 13.42
N VAL A 70 8.64 2.74 12.35
CA VAL A 70 9.84 3.55 12.16
C VAL A 70 9.62 4.39 10.92
N ASP A 71 9.69 5.70 11.09
CA ASP A 71 9.53 6.65 9.99
C ASP A 71 10.90 6.91 9.33
N PHE A 72 10.89 7.06 8.01
CA PHE A 72 12.09 7.34 7.23
C PHE A 72 11.88 8.61 6.41
N LYS A 73 12.97 9.32 6.16
CA LYS A 73 12.98 10.53 5.34
C LYS A 73 12.83 10.13 3.87
N ASP A 74 11.68 10.43 3.28
CA ASP A 74 11.46 10.24 1.85
C ASP A 74 11.96 11.45 1.07
N MET A 75 13.25 11.42 0.69
CA MET A 75 13.88 12.53 -0.04
C MET A 75 13.77 12.40 -1.55
N ASP A 76 13.22 11.31 -2.07
CA ASP A 76 13.34 10.97 -3.50
C ASP A 76 11.99 10.79 -4.24
N ASP A 77 10.82 10.96 -3.61
CA ASP A 77 9.48 10.68 -4.22
C ASP A 77 9.41 9.27 -4.87
N LYS A 78 10.29 8.35 -4.44
CA LYS A 78 10.42 6.98 -4.96
C LYS A 78 9.62 5.98 -4.14
N THR A 79 8.95 6.41 -3.08
CA THR A 79 7.92 5.58 -2.45
C THR A 79 6.77 5.43 -3.44
N GLY A 80 6.51 4.19 -3.85
CA GLY A 80 5.89 3.83 -5.12
C GLY A 80 4.43 4.25 -5.38
N LEU A 81 3.86 5.18 -4.62
CA LEU A 81 2.50 5.69 -4.85
C LEU A 81 2.47 6.79 -5.93
N CYS A 82 3.48 7.65 -6.00
CA CYS A 82 3.52 8.76 -6.97
C CYS A 82 3.80 8.29 -8.40
N ALA A 83 4.65 7.27 -8.55
CA ALA A 83 4.97 6.68 -9.86
C ALA A 83 3.77 5.98 -10.52
N LEU A 84 2.87 5.38 -9.73
CA LEU A 84 1.68 4.69 -10.27
C LEU A 84 0.62 5.68 -10.80
N LEU A 85 0.36 6.77 -10.07
CA LEU A 85 -0.58 7.81 -10.54
C LEU A 85 -0.05 8.56 -11.78
N SER A 86 1.27 8.79 -11.84
CA SER A 86 1.91 9.45 -12.99
C SER A 86 1.79 8.64 -14.28
N GLY A 87 1.73 7.31 -14.18
CA GLY A 87 1.52 6.41 -15.31
C GLY A 87 0.08 6.36 -15.82
N LEU A 88 -0.90 6.54 -14.94
CA LEU A 88 -2.32 6.52 -15.27
C LEU A 88 -2.79 7.82 -15.95
N LEU A 89 -2.29 8.98 -15.50
CA LEU A 89 -2.65 10.28 -16.09
C LEU A 89 -2.09 10.50 -17.51
N ASN A 90 -1.04 9.77 -17.91
CA ASN A 90 -0.42 9.90 -19.23
C ASN A 90 -1.07 9.04 -20.33
N GLN A 91 -2.00 8.14 -20.00
CA GLN A 91 -2.73 7.34 -20.99
C GLN A 91 -3.96 8.07 -21.54
N ASP A 92 -4.58 8.95 -20.76
CA ASP A 92 -5.76 9.71 -21.20
C ASP A 92 -5.42 10.88 -22.15
N ALA A 93 -4.18 11.36 -22.15
CA ALA A 93 -3.76 12.51 -22.96
C ALA A 93 -3.43 12.18 -24.43
N LYS A 94 -3.43 10.90 -24.84
CA LYS A 94 -3.01 10.48 -26.20
C LYS A 94 -4.15 10.13 -27.15
N ASN A 95 -5.42 10.23 -26.73
CA ASN A 95 -6.55 9.76 -27.53
C ASN A 95 -7.53 10.86 -28.01
N THR A 96 -7.09 12.11 -28.15
CA THR A 96 -7.90 13.14 -28.84
C THR A 96 -7.46 13.23 -30.31
N HIS A 97 -8.02 12.37 -31.15
CA HIS A 97 -7.97 12.53 -32.60
C HIS A 97 -8.72 13.80 -33.01
N THR A 98 -8.03 14.71 -33.68
CA THR A 98 -8.58 15.83 -34.44
C THR A 98 -9.47 15.30 -35.57
N VAL A 99 -10.71 15.78 -35.63
CA VAL A 99 -11.58 15.66 -36.82
C VAL A 99 -12.01 17.07 -37.20
N THR A 100 -11.69 17.43 -38.45
CA THR A 100 -12.07 18.65 -39.17
C THR A 100 -13.56 18.72 -39.44
#